data_AF-A0A0P4W1X0-F1
#
_entry.id   AF-A0A0P4W1X0-F1
#
_cell.length_a   1.000
_cell.length_b   1.000
_cell.length_c   1.000
_cell.angle_alpha   90.00
_cell.angle_beta   90.00
_cell.angle_gamma   90.00
#
_symmetry.space_group_name_H-M   'P 1'
#
loop_
_entity.id
_entity.type
_entity.pdbx_description
1 polymer ?
#
loop_
_entity_poly.entity_id
_entity_poly.type
_entity_poly.pdbx_seq_one_letter_code
_entity_poly.pdbx_strand_id
1 'polypeptide(L)'
;MMNMSESNTIEETNSSFIDVTPSDDLLDRTLNIYIYSGLVIGMFVGVFLRSFFFFWACILSSRGLHKNTLWAVIRCPMKYFDFRPAGQILNRFSKDLSVVDEKLPKELLDSLNIVLSVVGLLALVASTNLWLLVPAVLFMVFLVALRCIYLPILCDLKRIESIARSPVLTHLSVSLQGLITVRAFESQDFFMNQFDELQNFHTSVWFILSALKRGFVFSLDTISAIYICFVSLSFMGSQNTLVGNLGLAISSALSLSGMLFWGVYQTTEVQNQLISVERLLEYCDLEPEAPWEIEGKTPNTEWPEHGIISYEDVSLQYSEYEAPVLKNLTFCIKGSEKVGIVGRTGAGKSSLVSSLFRLTEPSGSDEEYSTPDEWWP
;
A
#
# COMPACT_ATOMS: atom_id res chain seq x y z
N MET A 1 -58.68 -27.41 -78.49
CA MET A 1 -59.76 -27.71 -77.53
C MET A 1 -59.11 -28.39 -76.33
N MET A 2 -59.22 -27.75 -75.16
CA MET A 2 -59.12 -28.26 -73.78
C MET A 2 -57.93 -29.17 -73.41
N ASN A 3 -56.92 -28.70 -72.68
CA ASN A 3 -56.84 -28.40 -71.23
C ASN A 3 -56.98 -29.60 -70.28
N MET A 4 -56.09 -29.57 -69.27
CA MET A 4 -56.04 -30.32 -68.01
C MET A 4 -55.33 -31.67 -68.02
N SER A 5 -54.03 -31.64 -67.73
CA SER A 5 -53.36 -32.72 -66.97
C SER A 5 -52.08 -32.20 -66.33
N GLU A 6 -52.19 -31.26 -65.38
CA GLU A 6 -51.08 -30.94 -64.46
C GLU A 6 -51.59 -30.13 -63.27
N SER A 7 -52.42 -30.76 -62.45
CA SER A 7 -52.77 -30.26 -61.11
C SER A 7 -53.48 -31.39 -60.38
N ASN A 8 -52.80 -32.12 -59.50
CA ASN A 8 -53.38 -32.85 -58.35
C ASN A 8 -52.35 -33.73 -57.60
N THR A 9 -51.16 -33.19 -57.27
CA THR A 9 -50.21 -33.92 -56.40
C THR A 9 -49.41 -33.05 -55.43
N ILE A 10 -49.83 -31.80 -55.14
CA ILE A 10 -49.08 -30.91 -54.23
C ILE A 10 -49.91 -30.36 -53.05
N GLU A 11 -51.19 -30.73 -52.88
CA GLU A 11 -52.06 -30.07 -51.89
C GLU A 11 -52.28 -30.78 -50.54
N GLU A 12 -51.49 -31.78 -50.14
CA GLU A 12 -51.71 -32.47 -48.85
C GLU A 12 -50.55 -32.46 -47.83
N THR A 13 -49.53 -31.59 -47.98
CA THR A 13 -48.45 -31.48 -46.98
C THR A 13 -48.16 -30.04 -46.54
N ASN A 14 -49.18 -29.25 -46.22
CA ASN A 14 -48.99 -27.92 -45.61
C ASN A 14 -50.06 -27.54 -44.56
N SER A 15 -50.49 -28.49 -43.73
CA SER A 15 -51.40 -28.22 -42.60
C SER A 15 -50.85 -28.67 -41.25
N SER A 16 -49.59 -28.30 -40.95
CA SER A 16 -49.10 -28.28 -39.57
C SER A 16 -48.08 -27.16 -39.32
N PHE A 17 -48.34 -25.98 -39.90
CA PHE A 17 -47.83 -24.76 -39.28
C PHE A 17 -48.64 -24.57 -37.99
N ILE A 18 -48.02 -24.95 -36.88
CA ILE A 18 -48.43 -24.53 -35.54
C ILE A 18 -48.58 -23.02 -35.62
N ASP A 19 -49.82 -22.54 -35.52
CA ASP A 19 -50.15 -21.14 -35.26
C ASP A 19 -49.52 -20.80 -33.91
N VAL A 20 -48.28 -20.31 -33.94
CA VAL A 20 -47.64 -19.69 -32.76
C VAL A 20 -48.30 -18.33 -32.62
N THR A 21 -49.30 -18.26 -31.74
CA THR A 21 -49.91 -17.01 -31.30
C THR A 21 -48.81 -16.04 -30.85
N PRO A 22 -48.63 -14.87 -31.51
CA PRO A 22 -47.48 -13.98 -31.25
C PRO A 22 -47.66 -13.06 -30.02
N SER A 23 -48.72 -13.24 -29.22
CA SER A 23 -49.03 -12.36 -28.08
C SER A 23 -48.24 -12.71 -26.81
N ASP A 24 -48.01 -14.01 -26.54
CA ASP A 24 -47.42 -14.44 -25.27
C ASP A 24 -45.89 -14.27 -25.28
N ASP A 25 -45.24 -14.48 -26.43
CA ASP A 25 -43.79 -14.34 -26.60
C ASP A 25 -43.31 -12.87 -26.53
N LEU A 26 -44.19 -11.91 -26.89
CA LEU A 26 -43.89 -10.49 -26.85
C LEU A 26 -44.02 -9.91 -25.43
N LEU A 27 -44.97 -10.44 -24.64
CA LEU A 27 -45.15 -10.13 -23.23
C LEU A 27 -43.97 -10.67 -22.40
N ASP A 28 -43.51 -11.89 -22.69
CA ASP A 28 -42.31 -12.46 -22.08
C ASP A 28 -41.04 -11.71 -22.46
N ARG A 29 -40.89 -11.29 -23.72
CA ARG A 29 -39.76 -10.44 -24.14
C ARG A 29 -39.76 -9.09 -23.45
N THR A 30 -40.91 -8.45 -23.34
CA THR A 30 -41.04 -7.13 -22.70
C THR A 30 -40.78 -7.22 -21.19
N LEU A 31 -41.30 -8.28 -20.54
CA LEU A 31 -41.03 -8.59 -19.14
C LEU A 31 -39.53 -8.85 -18.90
N ASN A 32 -38.87 -9.64 -19.76
CA ASN A 32 -37.44 -9.92 -19.68
C ASN A 32 -36.58 -8.66 -19.85
N ILE A 33 -36.97 -7.74 -20.75
CA ILE A 33 -36.31 -6.44 -20.89
C ILE A 33 -36.44 -5.62 -19.60
N TYR A 34 -37.63 -5.58 -18.99
CA TYR A 34 -37.83 -4.88 -17.73
C TYR A 34 -36.99 -5.49 -16.59
N ILE A 35 -36.99 -6.81 -16.44
CA ILE A 35 -36.19 -7.52 -15.44
C ILE A 35 -34.69 -7.23 -15.64
N TYR A 36 -34.19 -7.34 -16.87
CA TYR A 36 -32.79 -7.09 -17.18
C TYR A 36 -32.41 -5.62 -16.94
N SER A 37 -33.27 -4.68 -17.32
CA SER A 37 -33.06 -3.25 -17.04
C SER A 37 -33.02 -2.96 -15.53
N GLY A 38 -33.89 -3.60 -14.75
CA GLY A 38 -33.90 -3.48 -13.29
C GLY A 38 -32.62 -4.05 -12.66
N LEU A 39 -32.13 -5.20 -13.14
CA LEU A 39 -30.88 -5.79 -12.70
C LEU A 39 -29.66 -4.91 -13.02
N VAL A 40 -29.61 -4.33 -14.22
CA VAL A 40 -28.53 -3.42 -14.62
C VAL A 40 -28.52 -2.14 -13.77
N ILE A 41 -29.69 -1.54 -13.53
CA ILE A 41 -29.82 -0.37 -12.65
C ILE A 41 -29.41 -0.73 -11.22
N GLY A 42 -29.89 -1.88 -10.71
CA GLY A 42 -29.53 -2.38 -9.39
C GLY A 42 -28.02 -2.63 -9.24
N MET A 43 -27.38 -3.21 -10.25
CA MET A 43 -25.93 -3.41 -10.30
C MET A 43 -25.20 -2.06 -10.29
N PHE A 44 -25.64 -1.08 -11.09
CA PHE A 44 -25.02 0.24 -11.13
C PHE A 44 -25.09 0.93 -9.76
N VAL A 45 -26.27 0.94 -9.13
CA VAL A 45 -26.48 1.51 -7.79
C VAL A 45 -25.63 0.76 -6.76
N GLY A 46 -25.59 -0.57 -6.82
CA GLY A 46 -24.78 -1.39 -5.91
C GLY A 46 -23.28 -1.12 -6.04
N VAL A 47 -22.76 -1.01 -7.26
CA VAL A 47 -21.35 -0.66 -7.52
C VAL A 47 -21.04 0.75 -7.01
N PHE A 48 -21.93 1.71 -7.23
CA PHE A 48 -21.77 3.08 -6.75
C PHE A 48 -21.73 3.13 -5.22
N LEU A 49 -22.72 2.52 -4.55
CA LEU A 49 -22.78 2.47 -3.08
C LEU A 49 -21.55 1.78 -2.50
N ARG A 50 -21.18 0.61 -3.04
CA ARG A 50 -19.98 -0.13 -2.63
C ARG A 50 -18.73 0.73 -2.73
N SER A 51 -18.51 1.38 -3.88
CA SER A 51 -17.35 2.26 -4.08
C SER A 51 -17.38 3.44 -3.10
N PHE A 52 -18.54 4.09 -2.94
CA PHE A 52 -18.69 5.22 -2.02
C PHE A 52 -18.36 4.84 -0.57
N PHE A 53 -18.99 3.77 -0.04
CA PHE A 53 -18.74 3.32 1.32
C PHE A 53 -17.31 2.83 1.54
N PHE A 54 -16.71 2.18 0.53
CA PHE A 54 -15.33 1.73 0.62
C PHE A 54 -14.35 2.90 0.72
N PHE A 55 -14.43 3.87 -0.20
CA PHE A 55 -13.58 5.06 -0.14
C PHE A 55 -13.83 5.89 1.12
N TRP A 56 -15.09 5.98 1.57
CA TRP A 56 -15.43 6.63 2.83
C TRP A 56 -14.72 5.98 4.02
N ALA A 57 -14.74 4.64 4.11
CA ALA A 57 -14.04 3.89 5.15
C ALA A 57 -12.52 4.11 5.08
N CYS A 58 -11.93 4.06 3.89
CA CYS A 58 -10.49 4.32 3.69
C CYS A 58 -10.08 5.72 4.15
N ILE A 59 -10.87 6.76 3.83
CA ILE A 59 -10.60 8.14 4.28
C ILE A 59 -10.67 8.23 5.81
N LEU A 60 -11.66 7.57 6.44
CA LEU A 60 -11.77 7.56 7.90
C LEU A 60 -10.55 6.89 8.55
N SER A 61 -10.11 5.75 8.02
CA SER A 61 -8.91 5.05 8.47
C SER A 61 -7.65 5.90 8.28
N SER A 62 -7.48 6.55 7.12
CA SER A 62 -6.30 7.40 6.87
C SER A 62 -6.26 8.62 7.80
N ARG A 63 -7.40 9.27 8.05
CA ARG A 63 -7.48 10.37 9.04
C ARG A 63 -7.11 9.90 10.45
N GLY A 64 -7.54 8.70 10.83
CA GLY A 64 -7.14 8.07 12.09
C GLY A 64 -5.64 7.82 12.16
N LEU A 65 -5.06 7.24 11.12
CA LEU A 65 -3.62 6.98 11.02
C LEU A 65 -2.82 8.28 11.10
N HIS A 66 -3.15 9.28 10.27
CA HIS A 66 -2.51 10.60 10.31
C HIS A 66 -2.56 11.23 11.70
N LYS A 67 -3.73 11.19 12.36
CA LYS A 67 -3.88 11.74 13.71
C LYS A 67 -2.96 11.01 14.70
N ASN A 68 -2.95 9.68 14.70
CA ASN A 68 -2.14 8.90 15.62
C ASN A 68 -0.64 9.10 15.38
N THR A 69 -0.20 9.05 14.12
CA THR A 69 1.19 9.32 13.72
C THR A 69 1.61 10.74 14.13
N LEU A 70 0.77 11.75 13.91
CA LEU A 70 1.05 13.13 14.29
C LEU A 70 1.19 13.27 15.82
N TRP A 71 0.27 12.70 16.58
CA TRP A 71 0.33 12.74 18.04
C TRP A 71 1.55 12.03 18.60
N ALA A 72 1.90 10.86 18.06
CA ALA A 72 3.08 10.11 18.47
C ALA A 72 4.37 10.89 18.18
N VAL A 73 4.49 11.53 17.01
CA VAL A 73 5.66 12.37 16.68
C VAL A 73 5.75 13.61 17.56
N ILE A 74 4.65 14.31 17.82
CA ILE A 74 4.65 15.50 18.67
C ILE A 74 5.06 15.16 20.11
N ARG A 75 4.67 13.98 20.60
CA ARG A 75 5.00 13.49 21.94
C ARG A 75 6.36 12.80 22.01
N CYS A 76 7.14 12.75 20.93
CA CYS A 76 8.41 12.02 20.93
C CYS A 76 9.52 12.85 21.61
N PRO A 77 10.43 12.24 22.40
CA PRO A 77 11.51 12.98 23.05
C PRO A 77 12.44 13.69 22.06
N MET A 78 13.04 14.81 22.47
CA MET A 78 13.92 15.62 21.61
C MET A 78 15.08 14.80 21.00
N LYS A 79 15.58 13.81 21.76
CA LYS A 79 16.58 12.83 21.31
C LYS A 79 16.23 12.21 19.95
N TYR A 80 14.95 11.92 19.69
CA TYR A 80 14.52 11.36 18.41
C TYR A 80 14.81 12.31 17.24
N PHE A 81 14.58 13.60 17.42
CA PHE A 81 14.78 14.63 16.41
C PHE A 81 16.25 14.97 16.19
N ASP A 82 17.11 14.78 17.20
CA ASP A 82 18.56 14.97 17.06
C ASP A 82 19.19 13.89 16.15
N PHE A 83 18.71 12.65 16.22
CA PHE A 83 19.23 11.54 15.41
C PHE A 83 18.51 11.35 14.06
N ARG A 84 17.28 11.83 13.91
CA ARG A 84 16.48 11.66 12.69
C ARG A 84 16.35 12.97 11.91
N PRO A 85 16.81 13.03 10.65
CA PRO A 85 16.69 14.25 9.85
C PRO A 85 15.22 14.59 9.60
N ALA A 86 14.87 15.87 9.70
CA ALA A 86 13.51 16.37 9.48
C ALA A 86 12.93 15.95 8.11
N GLY A 87 13.77 15.80 7.08
CA GLY A 87 13.35 15.33 5.76
C GLY A 87 12.79 13.91 5.76
N GLN A 88 13.24 13.03 6.66
CA GLN A 88 12.70 11.68 6.78
C GLN A 88 11.28 11.71 7.37
N ILE A 89 11.06 12.52 8.39
CA ILE A 89 9.73 12.74 9.00
C ILE A 89 8.79 13.35 7.95
N LEU A 90 9.24 14.37 7.22
CA LEU A 90 8.46 15.01 6.16
C LEU A 90 8.07 14.01 5.07
N ASN A 91 8.98 13.11 4.67
CA ASN A 91 8.68 12.08 3.68
C ASN A 91 7.57 11.11 4.14
N ARG A 92 7.44 10.84 5.45
CA ARG A 92 6.34 10.01 5.97
C ARG A 92 5.00 10.72 5.80
N PHE A 93 4.90 11.96 6.27
CA PHE A 93 3.66 12.75 6.20
C PHE A 93 3.29 13.20 4.79
N SER A 94 4.24 13.27 3.86
CA SER A 94 3.97 13.64 2.47
C SER A 94 3.79 12.42 1.57
N LYS A 95 4.86 11.64 1.35
CA LYS A 95 4.89 10.57 0.36
C LYS A 95 4.17 9.32 0.83
N ASP A 96 4.47 8.83 2.02
CA ASP A 96 3.85 7.59 2.51
C ASP A 96 2.35 7.81 2.82
N LEU A 97 1.98 8.95 3.41
CA LEU A 97 0.57 9.29 3.62
C LEU A 97 -0.20 9.45 2.29
N SER A 98 0.37 10.12 1.28
CA SER A 98 -0.25 10.23 -0.05
C SER A 98 -0.49 8.86 -0.70
N VAL A 99 0.42 7.89 -0.49
CA VAL A 99 0.21 6.51 -0.95
C VAL A 99 -1.00 5.88 -0.27
N VAL A 100 -1.17 6.07 1.04
CA VAL A 100 -2.30 5.56 1.82
C VAL A 100 -3.62 6.23 1.43
N ASP A 101 -3.59 7.52 1.10
CA ASP A 101 -4.78 8.28 0.70
C ASP A 101 -5.25 7.98 -0.72
N GLU A 102 -4.33 7.90 -1.69
CA GLU A 102 -4.70 7.90 -3.11
C GLU A 102 -4.54 6.53 -3.76
N LYS A 103 -3.41 5.85 -3.52
CA LYS A 103 -3.05 4.63 -4.26
C LYS A 103 -3.63 3.39 -3.60
N LEU A 104 -3.38 3.21 -2.31
CA LEU A 104 -3.79 2.02 -1.58
C LEU A 104 -5.30 1.72 -1.71
N PRO A 105 -6.24 2.68 -1.58
CA PRO A 105 -7.66 2.39 -1.67
C PRO A 105 -8.06 1.88 -3.06
N LYS A 106 -7.53 2.51 -4.12
CA LYS A 106 -7.78 2.06 -5.49
C LYS A 106 -7.28 0.63 -5.69
N GLU A 107 -6.03 0.37 -5.32
CA GLU A 107 -5.43 -0.93 -5.55
C GLU A 107 -6.12 -2.05 -4.72
N LEU A 108 -6.54 -1.72 -3.50
CA LEU A 108 -7.26 -2.64 -2.62
C LEU A 108 -8.67 -2.94 -3.15
N LEU A 109 -9.38 -1.93 -3.64
CA LEU A 109 -10.71 -2.09 -4.23
C LEU A 109 -10.67 -2.98 -5.47
N ASP A 110 -9.69 -2.77 -6.34
CA ASP A 110 -9.48 -3.58 -7.53
C ASP A 110 -9.12 -5.03 -7.16
N SER A 111 -8.24 -5.22 -6.17
CA SER A 111 -7.88 -6.55 -5.65
C SER A 111 -9.10 -7.32 -5.11
N LEU A 112 -9.91 -6.65 -4.26
CA LEU A 112 -11.14 -7.23 -3.72
C LEU A 112 -12.14 -7.56 -4.83
N ASN A 113 -12.27 -6.69 -5.83
CA ASN A 113 -13.14 -6.94 -6.98
C ASN A 113 -12.70 -8.19 -7.76
N ILE A 114 -11.40 -8.38 -7.98
CA ILE A 114 -10.88 -9.57 -8.66
C ILE A 114 -11.19 -10.84 -7.87
N VAL A 115 -10.92 -10.84 -6.56
CA VAL A 115 -11.20 -12.01 -5.70
C VAL A 115 -12.70 -12.36 -5.73
N LEU A 116 -13.57 -11.36 -5.56
CA LEU A 116 -15.03 -11.58 -5.60
C LEU A 116 -15.51 -12.00 -7.00
N SER A 117 -14.93 -11.46 -8.07
CA SER A 117 -15.26 -11.82 -9.45
C SER A 117 -14.85 -13.25 -9.77
N VAL A 118 -13.67 -13.70 -9.31
CA VAL A 118 -13.23 -15.10 -9.45
C VAL A 118 -14.17 -16.04 -8.71
N VAL A 119 -14.55 -15.70 -7.47
CA VAL A 119 -15.53 -16.50 -6.70
C VAL A 119 -16.89 -16.55 -7.40
N GLY A 120 -17.40 -15.41 -7.89
CA GLY A 120 -18.65 -15.35 -8.63
C GLY A 120 -18.62 -16.15 -9.93
N LEU A 121 -17.49 -16.11 -10.64
CA LEU A 121 -17.28 -16.88 -11.87
C LEU A 121 -17.23 -18.39 -11.60
N LEU A 122 -16.55 -18.81 -10.53
CA LEU A 122 -16.54 -20.22 -10.11
C LEU A 122 -17.94 -20.69 -9.70
N ALA A 123 -18.73 -19.85 -9.03
CA ALA A 123 -20.12 -20.15 -8.69
C ALA A 123 -21.01 -20.29 -9.94
N LEU A 124 -20.81 -19.43 -10.95
CA LEU A 124 -21.52 -19.50 -12.23
C LEU A 124 -21.19 -20.81 -12.97
N VAL A 125 -19.90 -21.18 -13.04
CA VAL A 125 -19.46 -22.46 -13.63
C VAL A 125 -20.08 -23.64 -12.87
N ALA A 126 -20.09 -23.59 -11.53
CA ALA A 126 -20.72 -24.63 -10.70
C ALA A 126 -22.22 -24.79 -10.99
N SER A 127 -22.95 -23.69 -11.23
CA SER A 127 -24.39 -23.74 -11.53
C SER A 127 -24.72 -24.32 -12.91
N THR A 128 -23.81 -24.20 -13.88
CA THR A 128 -24.05 -24.71 -15.24
C THR A 128 -23.68 -26.18 -15.37
N ASN A 129 -22.51 -26.57 -14.86
CA ASN A 129 -22.12 -27.98 -14.82
C ASN A 129 -21.06 -28.22 -13.72
N LEU A 130 -21.44 -29.02 -12.72
CA LEU A 130 -20.56 -29.35 -11.60
C LEU A 130 -19.28 -30.08 -12.02
N TRP A 131 -19.27 -30.82 -13.13
CA TRP A 131 -18.09 -31.51 -13.64
C TRP A 131 -17.02 -30.55 -14.18
N LEU A 132 -17.41 -29.36 -14.65
CA LEU A 132 -16.46 -28.33 -15.11
C LEU A 132 -15.73 -27.64 -13.96
N LEU A 133 -16.22 -27.79 -12.73
CA LEU A 133 -15.57 -27.25 -11.54
C LEU A 133 -14.22 -27.95 -11.28
N VAL A 134 -14.11 -29.24 -11.59
CA VAL A 134 -12.88 -30.01 -11.37
C VAL A 134 -11.70 -29.47 -12.21
N PRO A 135 -11.83 -29.32 -13.55
CA PRO A 135 -10.80 -28.66 -14.36
C PRO A 135 -10.51 -27.22 -13.93
N ALA A 136 -11.53 -26.44 -13.56
CA ALA A 136 -11.36 -25.05 -13.14
C ALA A 136 -10.56 -24.93 -11.84
N VAL A 137 -10.84 -25.79 -10.85
CA VAL A 137 -10.09 -25.83 -9.58
C VAL A 137 -8.66 -26.31 -9.80
N LEU A 138 -8.44 -27.34 -10.63
CA LEU A 138 -7.09 -27.81 -10.97
C LEU A 138 -6.27 -26.70 -11.66
N PHE A 139 -6.89 -25.98 -12.58
CA PHE A 139 -6.29 -24.81 -13.24
C PHE A 139 -5.95 -23.72 -12.22
N MET A 140 -6.87 -23.37 -11.32
CA MET A 140 -6.63 -22.41 -10.23
C MET A 140 -5.45 -22.82 -9.34
N VAL A 141 -5.38 -24.09 -8.92
CA VAL A 141 -4.28 -24.60 -8.10
C VAL A 141 -2.95 -24.48 -8.83
N PHE A 142 -2.90 -24.82 -10.11
CA PHE A 142 -1.69 -24.70 -10.93
C PHE A 142 -1.23 -23.23 -11.04
N LEU A 143 -2.16 -22.30 -11.25
CA LEU A 143 -1.87 -20.88 -11.33
C LEU A 143 -1.40 -20.29 -9.99
N VAL A 144 -2.00 -20.71 -8.88
CA VAL A 144 -1.56 -20.31 -7.53
C VAL A 144 -0.16 -20.88 -7.23
N ALA A 145 0.13 -22.12 -7.61
CA ALA A 145 1.47 -22.70 -7.45
C ALA A 145 2.52 -21.93 -8.26
N LEU A 146 2.22 -21.61 -9.53
CA LEU A 146 3.08 -20.81 -10.38
C LEU A 146 3.32 -19.41 -9.78
N ARG A 147 2.27 -18.77 -9.25
CA ARG A 147 2.37 -17.51 -8.51
C ARG A 147 3.32 -17.63 -7.32
N CYS A 148 3.17 -18.65 -6.47
CA CYS A 148 4.00 -18.84 -5.28
C CYS A 148 5.49 -18.96 -5.60
N ILE A 149 5.84 -19.47 -6.78
CA ILE A 149 7.23 -19.57 -7.26
C ILE A 149 7.72 -18.23 -7.84
N TYR A 150 6.91 -17.56 -8.65
CA TYR A 150 7.33 -16.35 -9.36
C TYR A 150 7.33 -15.08 -8.49
N LEU A 151 6.38 -14.94 -7.57
CA LEU A 151 6.21 -13.72 -6.78
C LEU A 151 7.44 -13.38 -5.93
N PRO A 152 8.04 -14.33 -5.18
CA PRO A 152 9.24 -14.04 -4.39
C PRO A 152 10.41 -13.56 -5.26
N ILE A 153 10.64 -14.23 -6.39
CA ILE A 153 11.70 -13.87 -7.35
C ILE A 153 11.48 -12.46 -7.89
N LEU A 154 10.23 -12.12 -8.24
CA LEU A 154 9.88 -10.81 -8.74
C LEU A 154 10.10 -9.71 -7.69
N CYS A 155 9.73 -9.98 -6.43
CA CYS A 155 9.94 -9.06 -5.31
C CYS A 155 11.42 -8.83 -5.03
N ASP A 156 12.23 -9.88 -4.98
CA ASP A 156 13.68 -9.78 -4.77
C ASP A 156 14.34 -9.00 -5.90
N LEU A 157 13.96 -9.27 -7.15
CA LEU A 157 14.50 -8.54 -8.29
C LEU A 157 14.07 -7.08 -8.33
N LYS A 158 12.84 -6.76 -7.90
CA LYS A 158 12.36 -5.37 -7.72
C LYS A 158 13.16 -4.65 -6.63
N ARG A 159 13.56 -5.36 -5.57
CA ARG A 159 14.45 -4.81 -4.52
C ARG A 159 15.84 -4.50 -5.10
N ILE A 160 16.42 -5.40 -5.89
CA ILE A 160 17.71 -5.18 -6.56
C ILE A 160 17.63 -3.98 -7.51
N GLU A 161 16.55 -3.86 -8.28
CA GLU A 161 16.31 -2.69 -9.16
C GLU A 161 16.29 -1.38 -8.37
N SER A 162 15.58 -1.35 -7.24
CA SER A 162 15.53 -0.17 -6.37
C SER A 162 16.90 0.20 -5.80
N ILE A 163 17.73 -0.79 -5.46
CA ILE A 163 19.10 -0.57 -4.96
C ILE A 163 19.98 -0.04 -6.10
N ALA A 164 19.91 -0.64 -7.29
CA ALA A 164 20.68 -0.22 -8.46
C ALA A 164 20.32 1.20 -8.95
N ARG A 165 19.08 1.63 -8.73
CA ARG A 165 18.61 2.98 -9.09
C ARG A 165 19.18 4.08 -8.20
N SER A 166 19.47 3.80 -6.93
CA SER A 166 19.91 4.83 -5.97
C SER A 166 21.23 5.50 -6.36
N PRO A 167 22.32 4.77 -6.71
CA PRO A 167 23.58 5.36 -7.14
C PRO A 167 23.44 6.32 -8.33
N VAL A 168 22.57 6.00 -9.31
CA VAL A 168 22.33 6.87 -10.48
C VAL A 168 21.80 8.24 -10.03
N LEU A 169 20.82 8.26 -9.12
CA LEU A 169 20.25 9.51 -8.60
C LEU A 169 21.25 10.27 -7.73
N THR A 170 22.04 9.57 -6.92
CA THR A 170 23.09 10.18 -6.09
C THR A 170 24.17 10.82 -6.96
N HIS A 171 24.67 10.12 -7.98
CA HIS A 171 25.67 10.65 -8.90
C HIS A 171 25.17 11.90 -9.64
N LEU A 172 23.91 11.88 -10.09
CA LEU A 172 23.26 13.05 -10.71
C LEU A 172 23.21 14.24 -9.73
N SER A 173 22.81 14.01 -8.48
CA SER A 173 22.73 15.06 -7.46
C SER A 173 24.10 15.68 -7.14
N VAL A 174 25.14 14.86 -6.96
CA VAL A 174 26.52 15.31 -6.71
C VAL A 174 27.06 16.08 -7.92
N SER A 175 26.81 15.58 -9.13
CA SER A 175 27.25 16.24 -10.37
C SER A 175 26.62 17.62 -10.54
N LEU A 176 25.34 17.78 -10.16
CA LEU A 176 24.65 19.07 -10.21
C LEU A 176 25.18 20.05 -9.15
N GLN A 177 25.43 19.58 -7.93
CA GLN A 177 25.99 20.41 -6.86
C GLN A 177 27.43 20.85 -7.17
N GLY A 178 28.24 19.97 -7.75
CA GLY A 178 29.64 20.20 -8.09
C GLY A 178 29.89 20.68 -9.52
N LEU A 179 28.86 21.09 -10.27
CA LEU A 179 28.94 21.30 -11.73
C LEU A 179 30.04 22.28 -12.13
N ILE A 180 30.19 23.38 -11.38
CA ILE A 180 31.22 24.41 -11.65
C ILE A 180 32.61 23.80 -11.46
N THR A 181 32.82 23.02 -10.40
CA THR A 181 34.08 22.34 -10.11
C THR A 181 34.43 21.33 -11.19
N VAL A 182 33.47 20.48 -11.60
CA VAL A 182 33.69 19.49 -12.67
C VAL A 182 34.11 20.16 -13.98
N ARG A 183 33.48 21.29 -14.33
CA ARG A 183 33.84 22.07 -15.54
C ARG A 183 35.18 22.79 -15.39
N ALA A 184 35.50 23.30 -14.21
CA ALA A 184 36.77 23.99 -13.95
C ALA A 184 37.98 23.04 -14.05
N PHE A 185 37.81 21.76 -13.72
CA PHE A 185 38.83 20.71 -13.84
C PHE A 185 38.75 19.93 -15.17
N GLU A 186 37.91 20.35 -16.12
CA GLU A 186 37.72 19.68 -17.42
C GLU A 186 37.50 18.15 -17.32
N SER A 187 36.81 17.71 -16.25
CA SER A 187 36.63 16.30 -15.90
C SER A 187 35.24 15.76 -16.29
N GLN A 188 34.59 16.36 -17.29
CA GLN A 188 33.23 15.99 -17.71
C GLN A 188 33.18 14.55 -18.20
N ASP A 189 34.14 14.11 -19.03
CA ASP A 189 34.17 12.77 -19.61
C ASP A 189 34.29 11.69 -18.53
N PHE A 190 35.06 11.95 -17.48
CA PHE A 190 35.19 11.05 -16.34
C PHE A 190 33.85 10.86 -15.61
N PHE A 191 33.11 11.96 -15.37
CA PHE A 191 31.79 11.89 -14.75
C PHE A 191 30.74 11.27 -15.67
N MET A 192 30.80 11.52 -16.98
CA MET A 192 29.89 10.89 -17.95
C MET A 192 30.11 9.38 -18.00
N ASN A 193 31.36 8.91 -18.07
CA ASN A 193 31.68 7.48 -18.10
C ASN A 193 31.20 6.77 -16.81
N GLN A 194 31.41 7.37 -15.63
CA GLN A 194 30.89 6.81 -14.38
C GLN A 194 29.36 6.77 -14.37
N PHE A 195 28.70 7.81 -14.87
CA PHE A 195 27.25 7.82 -14.98
C PHE A 195 26.74 6.72 -15.91
N ASP A 196 27.39 6.53 -17.07
CA ASP A 196 27.04 5.49 -18.04
C ASP A 196 27.22 4.09 -17.46
N GLU A 197 28.28 3.82 -16.67
CA GLU A 197 28.46 2.55 -15.97
C GLU A 197 27.32 2.26 -14.98
N LEU A 198 26.97 3.24 -14.15
CA LEU A 198 25.86 3.13 -13.20
C LEU A 198 24.52 2.92 -13.91
N GLN A 199 24.30 3.66 -15.00
CA GLN A 199 23.10 3.57 -15.82
C GLN A 199 23.00 2.22 -16.54
N ASN A 200 24.10 1.69 -17.07
CA ASN A 200 24.17 0.38 -17.71
C ASN A 200 23.84 -0.73 -16.71
N PHE A 201 24.38 -0.66 -15.49
CA PHE A 201 24.05 -1.62 -14.44
C PHE A 201 22.56 -1.55 -14.07
N HIS A 202 22.00 -0.36 -13.82
CA HIS A 202 20.56 -0.20 -13.55
C HIS A 202 19.70 -0.72 -14.71
N THR A 203 20.03 -0.37 -15.95
CA THR A 203 19.30 -0.79 -17.15
C THR A 203 19.32 -2.30 -17.31
N SER A 204 20.45 -2.96 -17.02
CA SER A 204 20.56 -4.43 -17.08
C SER A 204 19.61 -5.12 -16.10
N VAL A 205 19.55 -4.64 -14.85
CA VAL A 205 18.65 -5.17 -13.82
C VAL A 205 17.19 -4.90 -14.19
N TRP A 206 16.88 -3.69 -14.65
CA TRP A 206 15.54 -3.30 -15.08
C TRP A 206 15.06 -4.12 -16.28
N PHE A 207 15.95 -4.45 -17.22
CA PHE A 207 15.64 -5.32 -18.35
C PHE A 207 15.31 -6.73 -17.89
N ILE A 208 16.11 -7.33 -17.00
CA ILE A 208 15.83 -8.66 -16.43
C ILE A 208 14.48 -8.67 -15.72
N LEU A 209 14.18 -7.62 -14.93
CA LEU A 209 12.90 -7.47 -14.26
C LEU A 209 11.73 -7.40 -15.25
N SER A 210 11.90 -6.66 -16.33
CA SER A 210 10.89 -6.53 -17.40
C SER A 210 10.70 -7.84 -18.17
N ALA A 211 11.79 -8.55 -18.46
CA ALA A 211 11.76 -9.85 -19.12
C ALA A 211 11.07 -10.91 -18.25
N LEU A 212 11.36 -10.95 -16.94
CA LEU A 212 10.71 -11.86 -16.00
C LEU A 212 9.19 -11.60 -15.92
N LYS A 213 8.78 -10.33 -15.83
CA LYS A 213 7.36 -9.95 -15.86
C LYS A 213 6.66 -10.44 -17.13
N ARG A 214 7.26 -10.19 -18.30
CA ARG A 214 6.70 -10.64 -19.60
C ARG A 214 6.67 -12.17 -19.71
N GLY A 215 7.72 -12.86 -19.27
CA GLY A 215 7.79 -14.31 -19.27
C GLY A 215 6.72 -14.96 -18.40
N PHE A 216 6.42 -14.34 -17.25
CA PHE A 216 5.31 -14.77 -16.39
C PHE A 216 3.95 -14.61 -17.09
N VAL A 217 3.70 -13.44 -17.70
CA VAL A 217 2.45 -13.21 -18.49
C VAL A 217 2.31 -14.25 -19.59
N PHE A 218 3.37 -14.46 -20.38
CA PHE A 218 3.38 -15.43 -21.46
C PHE A 218 3.10 -16.86 -20.98
N SER A 219 3.68 -17.23 -19.83
CA SER A 219 3.44 -18.56 -19.23
C SER A 219 1.98 -18.71 -18.83
N LEU A 220 1.39 -17.70 -18.17
CA LEU A 220 -0.03 -17.68 -17.81
C LEU A 220 -0.93 -17.81 -19.04
N ASP A 221 -0.71 -17.00 -20.07
CA ASP A 221 -1.50 -17.03 -21.30
C ASP A 221 -1.41 -18.40 -22.01
N THR A 222 -0.23 -19.01 -22.00
CA THR A 222 -0.03 -20.35 -22.58
C THR A 222 -0.82 -21.42 -21.82
N ILE A 223 -0.78 -21.41 -20.49
CA ILE A 223 -1.55 -22.35 -19.65
C ILE A 223 -3.05 -22.13 -19.85
N SER A 224 -3.48 -20.88 -19.92
CA SER A 224 -4.87 -20.51 -20.19
C SER A 224 -5.34 -20.96 -21.55
N ALA A 225 -4.52 -20.83 -22.59
CA ALA A 225 -4.84 -21.33 -23.93
C ALA A 225 -4.99 -22.86 -23.94
N ILE A 226 -4.12 -23.58 -23.23
CA ILE A 226 -4.23 -25.04 -23.05
C ILE A 226 -5.52 -25.40 -22.32
N TYR A 227 -5.87 -24.67 -21.25
CA TYR A 227 -7.12 -24.87 -20.51
C TYR A 227 -8.35 -24.64 -21.38
N ILE A 228 -8.40 -23.55 -22.16
CA ILE A 228 -9.50 -23.26 -23.09
C ILE A 228 -9.61 -24.35 -24.16
N CYS A 229 -8.48 -24.84 -24.69
CA CYS A 229 -8.46 -25.94 -25.64
C CYS A 229 -8.99 -27.25 -25.04
N PHE A 230 -8.61 -27.56 -23.80
CA PHE A 230 -9.13 -28.74 -23.10
C PHE A 230 -10.64 -28.64 -22.85
N VAL A 231 -11.11 -27.49 -22.37
CA VAL A 231 -12.53 -27.24 -22.14
C VAL A 231 -13.32 -27.34 -23.44
N SER A 232 -12.86 -26.72 -24.53
CA SER A 232 -13.55 -26.76 -25.81
C SER A 232 -13.63 -28.17 -26.40
N LEU A 233 -12.56 -28.96 -26.32
CA LEU A 233 -12.55 -30.37 -26.75
C LEU A 233 -13.45 -31.25 -25.87
N SER A 234 -13.46 -31.04 -24.55
CA SER A 234 -14.33 -31.79 -23.63
C SER A 234 -15.82 -31.63 -23.98
N PHE A 235 -16.20 -30.46 -24.50
CA PHE A 235 -17.57 -30.19 -24.90
C PHE A 235 -17.94 -30.76 -26.28
N MET A 236 -16.99 -30.86 -27.22
CA MET A 236 -17.22 -31.55 -28.50
C MET A 236 -17.56 -33.04 -28.30
N GLY A 237 -17.07 -33.67 -27.22
CA GLY A 237 -17.38 -35.06 -26.89
C GLY A 237 -18.74 -35.28 -26.21
N SER A 238 -19.43 -34.22 -25.80
CA SER A 238 -20.72 -34.28 -25.10
C SER A 238 -21.87 -34.10 -26.09
N GLN A 239 -22.63 -35.17 -26.36
CA GLN A 239 -23.74 -35.13 -27.33
C GLN A 239 -25.00 -34.38 -26.84
N ASN A 240 -25.06 -33.92 -25.57
CA ASN A 240 -26.29 -33.44 -24.92
C ASN A 240 -26.18 -32.02 -24.31
N THR A 241 -25.26 -31.19 -24.78
CA THR A 241 -25.07 -29.83 -24.24
C THR A 241 -25.70 -28.75 -25.10
N LEU A 242 -26.56 -27.93 -24.48
CA LEU A 242 -27.07 -26.67 -25.05
C LEU A 242 -25.92 -25.76 -25.47
N VAL A 243 -25.96 -25.24 -26.69
CA VAL A 243 -24.95 -24.34 -27.28
C VAL A 243 -24.69 -23.12 -26.38
N GLY A 244 -25.71 -22.63 -25.67
CA GLY A 244 -25.57 -21.53 -24.69
C GLY A 244 -24.62 -21.85 -23.54
N ASN A 245 -24.63 -23.09 -23.03
CA ASN A 245 -23.73 -23.50 -21.93
C ASN A 245 -22.28 -23.62 -22.41
N LEU A 246 -22.07 -23.96 -23.69
CA LEU A 246 -20.74 -23.99 -24.31
C LEU A 246 -20.15 -22.58 -24.38
N GLY A 247 -20.93 -21.61 -24.86
CA GLY A 247 -20.53 -20.21 -24.92
C GLY A 247 -20.21 -19.64 -23.53
N LEU A 248 -21.05 -19.95 -22.54
CA LEU A 248 -20.82 -19.54 -21.14
C LEU A 248 -19.54 -20.15 -20.57
N ALA A 249 -19.24 -21.43 -20.81
CA ALA A 249 -18.05 -22.07 -20.30
C ALA A 249 -16.76 -21.54 -20.95
N ILE A 250 -16.76 -21.34 -22.27
CA ILE A 250 -15.62 -20.75 -22.99
C ILE A 250 -15.39 -19.30 -22.57
N SER A 251 -16.46 -18.50 -22.48
CA SER A 251 -16.36 -17.12 -22.01
C SER A 251 -15.87 -17.07 -20.56
N SER A 252 -16.33 -17.98 -19.70
CA SER A 252 -15.88 -18.05 -18.31
C SER A 252 -14.41 -18.45 -18.22
N ALA A 253 -13.93 -19.36 -19.07
CA ALA A 253 -12.53 -19.75 -19.13
C ALA A 253 -11.61 -18.57 -19.54
N LEU A 254 -12.01 -17.82 -20.57
CA LEU A 254 -11.32 -16.60 -21.02
C LEU A 254 -11.29 -15.53 -19.92
N SER A 255 -12.42 -15.28 -19.28
CA SER A 255 -12.53 -14.31 -18.18
C SER A 255 -11.66 -14.72 -16.98
N LEU A 256 -11.66 -16.00 -16.60
CA LEU A 256 -10.88 -16.51 -15.48
C LEU A 256 -9.38 -16.30 -15.71
N SER A 257 -8.88 -16.60 -16.91
CA SER A 257 -7.49 -16.35 -17.29
C SER A 257 -7.08 -14.88 -17.09
N GLY A 258 -7.85 -13.95 -17.67
CA GLY A 258 -7.54 -12.53 -17.59
C GLY A 258 -7.60 -11.99 -16.16
N MET A 259 -8.61 -12.40 -15.39
CA MET A 259 -8.77 -11.99 -13.99
C MET A 259 -7.64 -12.49 -13.10
N LEU A 260 -7.12 -13.70 -13.33
CA LEU A 260 -6.05 -14.24 -12.51
C LEU A 260 -4.70 -13.57 -12.79
N PHE A 261 -4.39 -13.31 -14.06
CA PHE A 261 -3.22 -12.51 -14.42
C PHE A 261 -3.27 -11.14 -13.73
N TRP A 262 -4.37 -10.42 -13.93
CA TRP A 262 -4.56 -9.11 -13.32
C TRP A 262 -4.54 -9.21 -11.78
N GLY A 263 -5.13 -10.25 -11.19
CA GLY A 263 -5.14 -10.51 -9.76
C GLY A 263 -3.76 -10.72 -9.14
N VAL A 264 -2.87 -11.44 -9.82
CA VAL A 264 -1.49 -11.61 -9.33
C VAL A 264 -0.76 -10.27 -9.32
N TYR A 265 -0.88 -9.50 -10.40
CA TYR A 265 -0.29 -8.17 -10.48
C TYR A 265 -0.86 -7.25 -9.38
N GLN A 266 -2.17 -7.21 -9.26
CA GLN A 266 -2.91 -6.36 -8.33
C GLN A 266 -2.56 -6.66 -6.86
N THR A 267 -2.49 -7.94 -6.49
CA THR A 267 -2.11 -8.34 -5.13
C THR A 267 -0.68 -7.93 -4.78
N THR A 268 0.23 -7.93 -5.76
CA THR A 268 1.61 -7.45 -5.58
C THR A 268 1.64 -5.94 -5.34
N GLU A 269 0.84 -5.17 -6.09
CA GLU A 269 0.76 -3.72 -5.90
C GLU A 269 0.15 -3.35 -4.55
N VAL A 270 -0.90 -4.05 -4.09
CA VAL A 270 -1.42 -3.89 -2.72
C VAL A 270 -0.33 -4.12 -1.68
N GLN A 271 0.43 -5.22 -1.78
CA GLN A 271 1.55 -5.49 -0.86
C GLN A 271 2.60 -4.38 -0.88
N ASN A 272 2.93 -3.85 -2.06
CA ASN A 272 3.89 -2.75 -2.17
C ASN A 272 3.39 -1.47 -1.50
N GLN A 273 2.11 -1.11 -1.65
CA GLN A 273 1.55 0.07 -1.00
C GLN A 273 1.40 -0.10 0.51
N LEU A 274 1.19 -1.34 1.00
CA LEU A 274 1.10 -1.64 2.43
C LEU A 274 2.41 -1.40 3.19
N ILE A 275 3.58 -1.41 2.52
CA ILE A 275 4.87 -1.03 3.14
C ILE A 275 4.83 0.41 3.66
N SER A 276 4.15 1.33 2.94
CA SER A 276 3.98 2.71 3.41
C SER A 276 3.09 2.78 4.65
N VAL A 277 2.10 1.88 4.78
CA VAL A 277 1.28 1.76 6.00
C VAL A 277 2.12 1.24 7.17
N GLU A 278 2.89 0.17 6.96
CA GLU A 278 3.80 -0.39 7.97
C GLU A 278 4.72 0.68 8.56
N ARG A 279 5.33 1.49 7.71
CA ARG A 279 6.18 2.62 8.12
C ARG A 279 5.46 3.72 8.90
N LEU A 280 4.18 3.95 8.63
CA LEU A 280 3.37 4.91 9.40
C LEU A 280 2.96 4.31 10.75
N LEU A 281 2.73 3.01 10.81
CA LEU A 281 2.46 2.29 12.06
C LEU A 281 3.70 2.26 12.97
N GLU A 282 4.90 2.07 12.42
CA GLU A 282 6.16 2.23 13.17
C GLU A 282 6.25 3.61 13.86
N TYR A 283 5.70 4.66 13.24
CA TYR A 283 5.67 6.00 13.84
C TYR A 283 4.56 6.16 14.88
N CYS A 284 3.48 5.39 14.78
CA CYS A 284 2.43 5.38 15.81
C CYS A 284 2.93 4.75 17.12
N ASP A 285 3.89 3.83 17.02
CA ASP A 285 4.49 3.11 18.14
C ASP A 285 5.76 3.80 18.68
N LEU A 286 6.01 5.07 18.34
CA LEU A 286 7.12 5.83 18.93
C LEU A 286 6.92 5.99 20.44
N GLU A 287 8.01 5.82 21.18
CA GLU A 287 8.01 6.02 22.63
C GLU A 287 7.71 7.49 22.95
N PRO A 288 6.63 7.78 23.70
CA PRO A 288 6.30 9.15 24.08
C PRO A 288 7.21 9.63 25.21
N GLU A 289 7.41 10.94 25.29
CA GLU A 289 7.96 11.61 26.46
C GLU A 289 7.05 11.40 27.68
N ALA A 290 7.58 11.76 28.85
CA ALA A 290 6.85 11.70 30.11
C ALA A 290 5.44 12.35 30.00
N PRO A 291 4.45 11.88 30.78
CA PRO A 291 3.15 12.53 30.81
C PRO A 291 3.28 14.00 31.26
N TRP A 292 2.51 14.88 30.62
CA TRP A 292 2.47 16.32 30.93
C TRP A 292 2.13 16.61 32.39
N GLU A 293 1.24 15.79 32.95
CA GLU A 293 0.76 15.90 34.31
C GLU A 293 0.94 14.55 34.99
N ILE A 294 1.54 14.59 36.18
CA ILE A 294 1.65 13.44 37.08
C ILE A 294 0.65 13.68 38.21
N GLU A 295 -0.25 12.73 38.44
CA GLU A 295 -1.25 12.84 39.50
C GLU A 295 -0.58 13.14 40.86
N GLY A 296 -1.05 14.18 41.54
CA GLY A 296 -0.54 14.60 42.84
C GLY A 296 0.76 15.42 42.81
N LYS A 297 1.36 15.69 41.63
CA LYS A 297 2.56 16.53 41.48
C LYS A 297 2.34 17.83 40.71
N THR A 298 1.08 18.25 40.55
CA THR A 298 0.75 19.52 39.90
C THR A 298 1.12 20.70 40.83
N PRO A 299 1.93 21.67 40.37
CA PRO A 299 2.23 22.85 41.17
C PRO A 299 0.97 23.65 41.52
N ASN A 300 1.01 24.40 42.63
CA ASN A 300 -0.05 25.33 43.00
C ASN A 300 -0.15 26.48 41.98
N THR A 301 -1.29 27.18 41.92
CA THR A 301 -1.55 28.27 40.96
C THR A 301 -0.60 29.46 41.11
N GLU A 302 0.01 29.63 42.29
CA GLU A 302 0.95 30.72 42.60
C GLU A 302 2.40 30.40 42.17
N TRP A 303 2.64 29.22 41.61
CA TRP A 303 3.95 28.80 41.12
C TRP A 303 4.31 29.47 39.78
N PRO A 304 5.57 29.90 39.58
CA PRO A 304 6.69 29.91 40.53
C PRO A 304 6.75 31.22 41.37
N GLU A 305 6.81 31.11 42.71
CA GLU A 305 6.78 32.29 43.62
C GLU A 305 8.12 33.05 43.72
N HIS A 306 9.25 32.33 43.72
CA HIS A 306 10.57 32.90 43.98
C HIS A 306 11.56 32.76 42.81
N GLY A 307 11.27 31.90 41.83
CA GLY A 307 12.13 31.69 40.66
C GLY A 307 13.57 31.26 41.02
N ILE A 308 13.73 30.49 42.08
CA ILE A 308 15.02 29.92 42.50
C ILE A 308 15.26 28.63 41.71
N ILE A 309 16.47 28.44 41.18
CA ILE A 309 16.87 27.24 40.43
C ILE A 309 18.06 26.60 41.16
N SER A 310 17.93 25.36 41.59
CA SER A 310 18.96 24.57 42.28
C SER A 310 19.31 23.32 41.48
N TYR A 311 20.59 23.15 41.22
CA TYR A 311 21.17 21.93 40.65
C TYR A 311 21.95 21.23 41.76
N GLU A 312 21.70 19.93 41.97
CA GLU A 312 22.42 19.10 42.94
C GLU A 312 22.92 17.81 42.28
N ASP A 313 24.26 17.69 42.16
CA ASP A 313 24.94 16.52 41.57
C ASP A 313 24.41 16.12 40.19
N VAL A 314 23.98 17.11 39.41
CA VAL A 314 23.35 16.91 38.11
C VAL A 314 24.36 16.45 37.07
N SER A 315 24.07 15.33 36.42
CA SER A 315 24.83 14.82 35.28
C SER A 315 23.93 14.67 34.07
N LEU A 316 24.46 14.93 32.87
CA LEU A 316 23.69 14.82 31.62
C LEU A 316 24.47 14.01 30.60
N GLN A 317 23.77 13.06 29.99
CA GLN A 317 24.31 12.14 29.00
C GLN A 317 23.26 11.97 27.89
N TYR A 318 23.65 12.16 26.62
CA TYR A 318 22.72 12.05 25.49
C TYR A 318 22.45 10.61 25.05
N SER A 319 23.36 9.69 25.35
CA SER A 319 23.30 8.27 25.00
C SER A 319 23.97 7.45 26.09
N GLU A 320 23.37 6.33 26.49
CA GLU A 320 23.89 5.41 27.53
C GLU A 320 25.35 4.95 27.28
N TYR A 321 25.79 5.00 26.02
CA TYR A 321 27.11 4.57 25.58
C TYR A 321 28.16 5.70 25.54
N GLU A 322 27.76 6.96 25.70
CA GLU A 322 28.65 8.13 25.62
C GLU A 322 29.07 8.62 27.01
N ALA A 323 30.24 9.27 27.13
CA ALA A 323 30.60 9.87 28.41
C ALA A 323 29.65 11.04 28.76
N PRO A 324 29.31 11.25 30.04
CA PRO A 324 28.46 12.36 30.45
C PRO A 324 29.12 13.70 30.11
N VAL A 325 28.32 14.60 29.51
CA VAL A 325 28.75 15.94 29.09
C VAL A 325 28.77 16.90 30.29
N LEU A 326 27.73 16.82 31.13
CA LEU A 326 27.69 17.48 32.43
C LEU A 326 27.99 16.44 33.51
N LYS A 327 28.83 16.78 34.49
CA LYS A 327 29.32 15.86 35.52
C LYS A 327 29.19 16.48 36.89
N ASN A 328 28.29 15.95 37.71
CA ASN A 328 28.05 16.33 39.10
C ASN A 328 28.04 17.86 39.29
N LEU A 329 27.19 18.56 38.52
CA LEU A 329 27.04 20.00 38.62
C LEU A 329 26.16 20.36 39.82
N THR A 330 26.70 21.19 40.71
CA THR A 330 25.99 21.69 41.90
C THR A 330 26.10 23.20 41.95
N PHE A 331 24.98 23.91 41.81
CA PHE A 331 24.90 25.37 41.91
C PHE A 331 23.47 25.84 42.21
N CYS A 332 23.33 27.07 42.71
CA CYS A 332 22.03 27.68 43.00
C CYS A 332 21.97 29.08 42.40
N ILE A 333 20.88 29.38 41.67
CA ILE A 333 20.55 30.69 41.11
C ILE A 333 19.40 31.27 41.93
N LYS A 334 19.61 32.45 42.53
CA LYS A 334 18.58 33.08 43.37
C LYS A 334 17.51 33.76 42.53
N GLY A 335 16.35 33.96 43.14
CA GLY A 335 15.28 34.74 42.54
C GLY A 335 15.75 36.12 42.10
N SER A 336 15.34 36.53 40.90
CA SER A 336 15.73 37.81 40.27
C SER A 336 17.23 37.99 39.97
N GLU A 337 18.03 36.94 40.09
CA GLU A 337 19.46 36.97 39.74
C GLU A 337 19.66 36.80 38.22
N LYS A 338 20.61 37.55 37.64
CA LYS A 338 21.00 37.43 36.21
C LYS A 338 22.39 36.80 36.12
N VAL A 339 22.45 35.53 35.76
CA VAL A 339 23.71 34.76 35.67
C VAL A 339 24.14 34.62 34.22
N GLY A 340 25.40 34.96 33.94
CA GLY A 340 26.02 34.77 32.62
C GLY A 340 26.85 33.48 32.58
N ILE A 341 26.55 32.58 31.64
CA ILE A 341 27.28 31.32 31.46
C ILE A 341 28.33 31.48 30.36
N VAL A 342 29.61 31.33 30.71
CA VAL A 342 30.75 31.48 29.79
C VAL A 342 31.64 30.24 29.78
N GLY A 343 32.30 29.97 28.65
CA GLY A 343 33.17 28.80 28.50
C GLY A 343 33.54 28.53 27.04
N ARG A 344 34.55 27.68 26.80
CA ARG A 344 34.99 27.28 25.44
C ARG A 344 33.85 26.59 24.66
N THR A 345 33.90 26.64 23.34
CA THR A 345 32.97 25.86 22.49
C THR A 345 33.09 24.38 22.82
N GLY A 346 31.96 23.68 22.97
CA GLY A 346 31.93 22.26 23.38
C GLY A 346 32.01 22.00 24.90
N ALA A 347 32.12 23.04 25.74
CA ALA A 347 32.19 22.87 27.21
C ALA A 347 30.84 22.50 27.89
N GLY A 348 29.79 22.17 27.14
CA GLY A 348 28.48 21.79 27.71
C GLY A 348 27.51 22.93 28.02
N LYS A 349 27.78 24.17 27.59
CA LYS A 349 26.88 25.32 27.83
C LYS A 349 25.45 25.10 27.30
N SER A 350 25.32 24.64 26.06
CA SER A 350 24.02 24.32 25.46
C SER A 350 23.36 23.11 26.13
N SER A 351 24.15 22.17 26.62
CA SER A 351 23.68 21.00 27.37
C SER A 351 23.09 21.39 28.72
N LEU A 352 23.65 22.38 29.41
CA LEU A 352 23.07 22.94 30.65
C LEU A 352 21.73 23.63 30.39
N VAL A 353 21.58 24.32 29.25
CA VAL A 353 20.28 24.87 28.86
C VAL A 353 19.28 23.75 28.53
N SER A 354 19.76 22.67 27.89
CA SER A 354 18.94 21.49 27.56
C SER A 354 18.43 20.75 28.79
N SER A 355 19.25 20.63 29.85
CA SER A 355 18.82 20.03 31.12
C SER A 355 17.81 20.92 31.84
N LEU A 356 18.01 22.25 31.84
CA LEU A 356 17.10 23.19 32.49
C LEU A 356 15.68 23.14 31.90
N PHE A 357 15.57 23.06 30.57
CA PHE A 357 14.28 22.88 29.91
C PHE A 357 13.82 21.42 29.84
N ARG A 358 14.56 20.49 30.45
CA ARG A 358 14.33 19.04 30.42
C ARG A 358 14.09 18.48 29.01
N LEU A 359 14.74 19.06 27.99
CA LEU A 359 14.72 18.54 26.63
C LEU A 359 15.46 17.19 26.52
N THR A 360 16.38 16.97 27.45
CA THR A 360 17.03 15.67 27.70
C THR A 360 17.01 15.46 29.19
N GLU A 361 16.50 14.32 29.63
CA GLU A 361 16.41 14.01 31.05
C GLU A 361 17.81 13.84 31.66
N PRO A 362 18.18 14.65 32.67
CA PRO A 362 19.43 14.49 33.38
C PRO A 362 19.35 13.33 34.38
N SER A 363 20.52 12.76 34.69
CA SER A 363 20.72 11.80 35.77
C SER A 363 21.27 12.52 37.00
N GLY A 364 20.53 12.52 38.11
CA GLY A 364 20.84 13.26 39.34
C GLY A 364 19.57 13.83 39.96
N SER A 365 19.66 14.41 41.17
CA SER A 365 18.54 15.16 41.76
C SER A 365 18.55 16.58 41.21
N ASP A 366 17.81 16.78 40.11
CA ASP A 366 17.34 18.12 39.77
C ASP A 366 16.25 18.48 40.79
N GLU A 367 16.65 18.96 41.98
CA GLU A 367 15.73 19.59 42.93
C GLU A 367 15.34 20.97 42.39
N GLU A 368 14.54 20.98 41.33
CA GLU A 368 13.58 22.06 41.17
C GLU A 368 12.45 21.81 42.17
N TYR A 369 12.36 22.70 43.15
CA TYR A 369 11.33 22.86 44.19
C TYR A 369 11.63 22.23 45.56
N SER A 370 12.40 22.98 46.37
CA SER A 370 12.31 22.91 47.82
C SER A 370 10.87 23.22 48.29
N THR A 371 10.11 22.18 48.60
CA THR A 371 9.14 22.20 49.71
C THR A 371 9.45 21.02 50.62
N PRO A 372 9.29 21.19 51.94
CA PRO A 372 10.11 20.50 52.92
C PRO A 372 9.69 19.02 53.10
N ASP A 373 10.75 18.24 53.26
CA ASP A 373 10.84 16.94 53.94
C ASP A 373 10.50 15.68 53.12
N GLU A 374 11.58 15.09 52.57
CA GLU A 374 11.86 13.65 52.44
C GLU A 374 11.03 12.85 51.42
N TRP A 375 11.58 12.66 50.20
CA TRP A 375 10.94 11.92 49.10
C TRP A 375 11.63 10.59 48.73
N TRP A 376 11.52 9.59 49.62
CA TRP A 376 11.11 8.21 49.27
C TRP A 376 10.68 7.47 50.55
N PRO A 377 9.56 6.73 50.53
CA PRO A 377 9.68 5.28 50.60
C PRO A 377 9.15 4.55 49.37
#